data_AF-A0A819JJT6-F1
#
_entry.id   AF-A0A819JJT6-F1
#
_cell.length_a   1.000
_cell.length_b   1.000
_cell.length_c   1.000
_cell.angle_alpha   90.00
_cell.angle_beta   90.00
_cell.angle_gamma   90.00
#
_symmetry.space_group_name_H-M   'P 1'
#
loop_
_entity.id
_entity.type
_entity.pdbx_description
1 polymer ?
#
loop_
_entity_poly.entity_id
_entity_poly.type
_entity_poly.pdbx_seq_one_letter_code
_entity_poly.pdbx_strand_id
1 'polypeptide(L)'
;MPPNEIQEKLNLTKLNGHMKWHLQPACAIQNEGIHEGFEWLAKSMVEQVDLTEPIKETMTDLTKWENRVMSLWKTMDFKSLWDIFTRFF
;
A
#
# COMPACT_ATOMS: atom_id res chain seq x y z
N MET A 1 -32.86 9.01 -20.62
CA MET A 1 -32.89 7.61 -20.14
C MET A 1 -32.37 7.60 -18.71
N PRO A 2 -33.08 7.00 -17.75
CA PRO A 2 -32.61 6.92 -16.37
C PRO A 2 -31.31 6.10 -16.28
N PRO A 3 -30.36 6.47 -15.40
CA PRO A 3 -29.07 5.77 -15.26
C PRO A 3 -29.21 4.26 -15.02
N ASN A 4 -30.22 3.83 -14.26
CA ASN A 4 -30.44 2.43 -13.93
C ASN A 4 -30.77 1.59 -15.16
N GLU A 5 -31.55 2.13 -16.10
CA GLU A 5 -31.91 1.42 -17.33
C GLU A 5 -30.68 1.23 -18.24
N ILE A 6 -29.75 2.19 -18.25
CA ILE A 6 -28.48 2.06 -18.97
C ILE A 6 -27.61 0.98 -18.32
N GLN A 7 -27.52 0.95 -16.99
CA GLN A 7 -26.75 -0.06 -16.25
C GLN A 7 -27.26 -1.47 -16.53
N GLU A 8 -28.58 -1.67 -16.54
CA GLU A 8 -29.20 -2.95 -16.85
C GLU A 8 -28.99 -3.37 -18.31
N LYS A 9 -29.24 -2.47 -19.26
CA LYS A 9 -29.06 -2.75 -20.70
C LYS A 9 -27.62 -3.10 -21.07
N LEU A 10 -26.65 -2.43 -20.44
CA LEU A 10 -25.23 -2.68 -20.64
C LEU A 10 -24.71 -3.82 -19.74
N ASN A 11 -25.56 -4.44 -18.93
CA ASN A 11 -25.20 -5.49 -17.99
C ASN A 11 -24.02 -5.11 -17.06
N LEU A 12 -23.92 -3.84 -16.66
CA LEU A 12 -22.81 -3.36 -15.82
C LEU A 12 -22.79 -4.03 -14.44
N THR A 13 -23.97 -4.43 -13.94
CA THR A 13 -24.13 -5.19 -12.69
C THR A 13 -23.62 -6.63 -12.77
N LYS A 14 -23.36 -7.16 -13.97
CA LYS A 14 -22.81 -8.51 -14.19
C LYS A 14 -21.30 -8.50 -14.44
N LEU A 15 -20.66 -7.34 -14.44
CA LEU A 15 -19.21 -7.24 -14.56
C LEU A 15 -18.55 -7.92 -13.35
N ASN A 16 -17.43 -8.59 -13.58
CA ASN A 16 -16.68 -9.29 -12.54
C ASN A 16 -16.27 -8.31 -11.42
N GLY A 17 -16.29 -8.76 -10.16
CA GLY A 17 -16.00 -7.90 -9.00
C GLY A 17 -14.61 -7.25 -8.96
N HIS A 18 -13.69 -7.68 -9.82
CA HIS A 18 -12.36 -7.08 -9.99
C HIS A 18 -12.35 -5.87 -10.94
N MET A 19 -13.37 -5.70 -11.77
CA MET A 19 -13.43 -4.65 -12.79
C MET A 19 -14.23 -3.45 -12.26
N LYS A 20 -13.51 -2.37 -11.91
CA LYS A 20 -14.13 -1.12 -11.49
C LYS A 20 -14.82 -0.46 -12.67
N TRP A 21 -16.04 0.02 -12.48
CA TRP A 21 -16.80 0.76 -13.47
C TRP A 21 -17.55 1.92 -12.83
N HIS A 22 -17.88 2.94 -13.62
CA HIS A 22 -18.66 4.10 -13.20
C HIS A 22 -19.44 4.65 -14.38
N LEU A 23 -20.68 5.05 -14.14
CA LEU A 23 -21.54 5.62 -15.16
C LEU A 23 -21.57 7.14 -14.98
N GLN A 24 -20.92 7.84 -15.91
CA GLN A 24 -20.86 9.30 -15.91
C GLN A 24 -21.71 9.87 -17.05
N PRO A 25 -22.78 10.63 -16.76
CA PRO A 25 -23.47 11.41 -17.77
C PRO A 25 -22.53 12.48 -18.34
N ALA A 26 -22.49 12.63 -19.66
CA ALA A 26 -21.65 13.63 -20.32
C ALA A 26 -22.32 14.18 -21.59
N CYS A 27 -22.02 15.44 -21.90
CA CYS A 27 -22.42 16.10 -23.15
C CYS A 27 -21.19 16.71 -23.82
N ALA A 28 -20.77 16.14 -24.95
CA ALA A 28 -19.56 16.57 -25.66
C ALA A 28 -19.65 18.01 -26.19
N ILE A 29 -20.84 18.43 -26.62
CA ILE A 29 -21.06 19.77 -27.20
C ILE A 29 -21.01 20.84 -26.10
N GLN A 30 -21.57 20.53 -24.93
CA GLN A 30 -21.60 21.45 -23.78
C GLN A 30 -20.36 21.33 -22.89
N ASN A 31 -19.48 20.36 -23.17
CA ASN A 31 -18.30 20.03 -22.36
C ASN A 31 -18.64 19.74 -20.88
N GLU A 32 -19.76 19.05 -20.65
CA GLU A 32 -20.23 18.69 -19.31
C GLU A 32 -19.94 17.21 -19.01
N GLY A 33 -19.58 16.90 -17.76
CA GLY A 33 -19.46 15.52 -17.26
C GLY A 33 -18.17 14.80 -17.65
N ILE A 34 -17.39 15.34 -18.58
CA ILE A 34 -16.15 14.72 -19.06
C ILE A 34 -15.05 14.79 -17.99
N HIS A 35 -14.90 15.96 -17.36
CA HIS A 35 -13.85 16.17 -16.36
C HIS A 35 -14.07 15.28 -15.12
N GLU A 36 -15.31 15.18 -14.65
CA GLU A 36 -15.70 14.35 -13.52
C GLU A 36 -15.47 12.86 -13.81
N GLY A 37 -15.76 12.43 -15.05
CA GLY A 37 -15.48 11.06 -15.50
C GLY A 37 -14.00 10.73 -15.51
N PHE A 38 -13.16 11.65 -15.99
CA PHE A 38 -11.70 11.49 -15.96
C PHE A 38 -11.13 11.52 -14.55
N GLU A 39 -11.66 12.37 -13.68
CA GLU A 39 -11.24 12.40 -12.27
C GLU A 39 -11.55 11.07 -11.57
N TRP A 40 -12.73 10.50 -11.78
CA TRP A 40 -13.07 9.17 -11.27
C TRP A 40 -12.13 8.10 -11.81
N LEU A 41 -11.83 8.14 -13.12
CA LEU A 41 -10.95 7.17 -13.76
C LEU A 41 -9.54 7.22 -13.15
N ALA A 42 -8.98 8.42 -12.99
CA ALA A 42 -7.68 8.64 -12.37
C ALA A 42 -7.63 8.09 -10.94
N LYS A 43 -8.66 8.37 -10.13
CA LYS A 43 -8.78 7.83 -8.76
C LYS A 43 -8.92 6.31 -8.74
N SER A 44 -9.55 5.72 -9.75
CA SER A 44 -9.78 4.28 -9.81
C SER A 44 -8.55 3.49 -10.24
N MET A 45 -7.67 4.12 -11.04
CA MET A 45 -6.39 3.57 -11.52
C MET A 45 -5.29 3.62 -10.45
N VAL A 46 -5.35 4.60 -9.54
CA VAL A 46 -4.49 4.60 -8.37
C VAL A 46 -5.01 3.50 -7.44
N GLU A 47 -4.42 2.30 -7.55
CA GLU A 47 -4.46 1.37 -6.42
C GLU A 47 -4.00 2.15 -5.19
N GLN A 48 -4.80 2.13 -4.13
CA GLN A 48 -4.33 2.64 -2.85
C GLN A 48 -3.18 1.73 -2.44
N VAL A 49 -1.96 2.13 -2.77
CA VAL A 49 -0.75 1.56 -2.22
C VAL A 49 -0.87 1.81 -0.73
N ASP A 50 -1.27 0.78 0.01
CA ASP A 50 -1.32 0.83 1.45
C ASP A 50 0.12 0.91 1.95
N LEU A 51 0.62 2.14 2.09
CA LEU A 51 1.96 2.43 2.61
C LEU A 51 2.16 1.88 4.03
N THR A 52 1.12 1.38 4.70
CA THR A 52 1.26 0.79 6.01
C THR A 52 2.00 -0.55 5.98
N GLU A 53 1.96 -1.30 4.87
CA GLU A 53 2.67 -2.58 4.75
C GLU A 53 4.21 -2.43 4.86
N PRO A 54 4.88 -1.64 4.01
CA PRO A 54 6.34 -1.49 4.08
C PRO A 54 6.82 -0.82 5.38
N ILE A 55 6.01 0.06 5.97
CA ILE A 55 6.34 0.71 7.25
C ILE A 55 6.30 -0.30 8.40
N LYS A 56 5.31 -1.20 8.44
CA LYS A 56 5.22 -2.26 9.45
C LYS A 56 6.40 -3.22 9.35
N GLU A 57 6.76 -3.64 8.13
CA GLU A 57 7.89 -4.53 7.89
C GLU A 57 9.22 -3.90 8.36
N THR A 58 9.45 -2.63 8.00
CA THR A 58 10.66 -1.90 8.42
C THR A 58 10.81 -1.86 9.94
N MET A 59 9.72 -1.61 10.67
CA MET A 59 9.73 -1.60 12.14
C MET A 59 9.98 -3.00 12.72
N THR A 60 9.42 -4.04 12.12
CA THR A 60 9.66 -5.42 12.58
C THR A 60 11.10 -5.87 12.35
N ASP A 61 11.73 -5.45 11.25
CA ASP A 61 13.12 -5.79 10.97
C ASP A 61 14.09 -5.11 11.92
N LEU A 62 13.82 -3.85 12.30
CA LEU A 62 14.62 -3.12 13.29
C LEU A 62 14.58 -3.82 14.65
N THR A 63 13.40 -4.20 15.14
CA THR A 63 13.27 -4.91 16.43
C THR A 63 13.91 -6.30 16.41
N LYS A 64 13.85 -7.02 15.28
CA LYS A 64 14.50 -8.32 15.11
C LYS A 64 16.02 -8.20 15.16
N TRP A 65 16.57 -7.17 14.52
CA TRP A 65 18.00 -6.90 14.56
C TRP A 65 18.44 -6.49 15.97
N GLU A 66 17.70 -5.61 16.66
CA GLU A 66 17.98 -5.25 18.06
C GLU A 66 18.01 -6.49 18.95
N ASN A 67 17.01 -7.38 18.85
CA ASN A 67 16.99 -8.62 19.62
C ASN A 67 18.17 -9.55 19.29
N ARG A 68 18.62 -9.59 18.04
CA ARG A 68 19.78 -10.37 17.60
C ARG A 68 21.09 -9.75 18.10
N VAL A 69 21.23 -8.44 18.06
CA VAL A 69 22.39 -7.73 18.61
C VAL A 69 22.43 -7.92 20.12
N MET A 70 21.30 -7.73 20.80
CA MET A 70 21.19 -7.93 22.25
C MET A 70 21.45 -9.37 22.66
N SER A 71 21.06 -10.36 21.84
CA SER A 71 21.42 -11.75 22.12
C SER A 71 22.91 -12.01 21.91
N LEU A 72 23.51 -11.46 20.85
CA LEU A 72 24.96 -11.55 20.62
C LEU A 72 25.75 -10.88 21.75
N TRP A 73 25.34 -9.69 22.20
CA TRP A 73 25.95 -8.99 23.35
C TRP A 73 25.80 -9.78 24.65
N LYS A 74 24.69 -10.50 24.86
CA LYS A 74 24.51 -11.37 26.04
C LYS A 74 25.36 -12.63 25.96
N THR A 75 25.61 -13.16 24.76
CA THR A 75 26.51 -14.30 24.56
C THR A 75 27.98 -13.90 24.60
N MET A 76 28.30 -12.64 24.35
CA MET A 76 29.63 -12.08 24.50
C MET A 76 29.88 -11.86 25.98
N ASP A 77 30.63 -12.78 26.60
CA ASP A 77 31.08 -12.63 27.97
C ASP A 77 32.02 -11.41 28.03
N PHE A 78 31.47 -10.30 28.53
CA PHE A 78 32.17 -9.03 28.70
C PHE A 78 33.48 -9.17 29.48
N LYS A 79 33.60 -10.19 30.34
CA LYS A 79 34.85 -10.50 31.06
C LYS A 79 35.93 -10.98 30.10
N SER A 80 35.58 -11.86 29.16
CA SER A 80 36.52 -12.34 28.12
C SER A 80 36.98 -11.22 27.18
N LEU A 81 36.10 -10.26 26.85
CA LEU A 81 36.46 -9.10 26.02
C LEU A 81 37.38 -8.13 26.76
N TRP A 82 37.11 -7.89 28.05
CA TRP A 82 37.97 -7.08 28.90
C TRP A 82 39.35 -7.73 29.10
N ASP A 83 39.41 -9.05 29.27
CA ASP A 83 40.66 -9.81 29.39
C ASP A 83 41.48 -9.81 28.09
N ILE A 84 40.85 -9.79 26.92
CA ILE A 84 41.54 -9.65 25.63
C ILE A 84 42.06 -8.22 25.44
N PHE A 85 41.24 -7.23 25.78
CA PHE A 85 41.58 -5.81 25.61
C PHE A 85 42.75 -5.39 26.53
N THR A 86 42.75 -5.88 27.77
CA THR A 86 43.84 -5.64 28.74
C THR A 86 45.13 -6.38 28.42
N ARG A 87 45.11 -7.35 27.49
CA ARG A 87 46.31 -8.09 27.05
C ARG A 87 47.04 -7.41 25.90
N PHE A 88 46.40 -6.44 25.25
CA PHE A 88 46.94 -5.64 24.14
C PHE A 88 47.44 -4.24 24.56
N PHE A 89 47.22 -3.85 25.82
CA PHE A 89 47.68 -2.60 26.43
C PHE A 89 48.62 -2.92 27.60
#